data_AF-A0A9E3KVZ4-F1
#
_entry.id   AF-A0A9E3KVZ4-F1
#
_cell.length_a   1.000
_cell.length_b   1.000
_cell.length_c   1.000
_cell.angle_alpha   90.00
_cell.angle_beta   90.00
_cell.angle_gamma   90.00
#
_symmetry.space_group_name_H-M   'P 1'
#
loop_
_entity.id
_entity.type
_entity.pdbx_description
1 polymer ?
#
loop_
_entity_poly.entity_id
_entity_poly.type
_entity_poly.pdbx_seq_one_letter_code
_entity_poly.pdbx_strand_id
1 'polypeptide(L)'
;MLGLVLWQGENVLERLWRLSEPVRDWINYPWKVGNFPFSIATLTLGLAVVVIAVIVSRYLRRFIERRMATHKHLDPGVQFTILRLVHYFIMAVGLVVALRIAVQADFTSLAVAFTALSIGIGFGLQFIAGDIASGFIILFERPVRVGDFVT
;
A
#
# COMPACT_ATOMS: atom_id res chain seq x y z
N MET A 1 3.37 -46.82 -39.92
CA MET A 1 2.50 -46.98 -38.74
C MET A 1 2.90 -46.15 -37.51
N LEU A 2 3.93 -45.29 -37.57
CA LEU A 2 4.36 -44.45 -36.42
C LEU A 2 4.00 -42.96 -36.53
N GLY A 3 3.41 -42.51 -37.65
CA GLY A 3 3.01 -41.10 -37.86
C GLY A 3 1.63 -40.70 -37.31
N LEU A 4 0.79 -41.68 -36.91
CA LEU A 4 -0.57 -41.44 -36.41
C LEU A 4 -0.63 -41.18 -34.89
N VAL A 5 0.44 -41.49 -34.15
CA VAL A 5 0.51 -41.31 -32.69
C VAL A 5 0.92 -39.88 -32.32
N LEU A 6 1.72 -39.21 -33.16
CA LEU A 6 2.17 -37.83 -32.92
C LEU A 6 1.04 -36.79 -33.15
N TRP A 7 -0.01 -37.15 -33.91
CA TRP A 7 -1.23 -36.34 -34.09
C TRP A 7 -2.27 -36.53 -32.96
N GLN A 8 -1.94 -37.19 -31.85
CA GLN A 8 -2.77 -37.11 -30.63
C GLN A 8 -2.27 -36.04 -29.65
N GLY A 9 -1.05 -35.52 -29.82
CA GLY A 9 -0.44 -34.55 -28.91
C GLY A 9 -1.13 -33.18 -28.89
N GLU A 10 -1.73 -32.77 -30.00
CA GLU A 10 -2.46 -31.48 -30.10
C GLU A 10 -3.74 -31.48 -29.25
N ASN A 11 -4.36 -32.65 -29.06
CA ASN A 11 -5.61 -32.80 -28.29
C ASN A 11 -5.38 -33.10 -26.81
N VAL A 12 -4.16 -33.47 -26.39
CA VAL A 12 -3.85 -33.69 -24.97
C VAL A 12 -3.88 -32.37 -24.22
N LEU A 13 -3.40 -31.29 -24.83
CA LEU A 13 -3.46 -29.95 -24.26
C LEU A 13 -4.91 -29.49 -24.08
N GLU A 14 -5.78 -29.73 -25.07
CA GLU A 14 -7.22 -29.43 -24.95
C GLU A 14 -7.91 -30.30 -23.89
N ARG A 15 -7.50 -31.56 -23.73
CA ARG A 15 -8.03 -32.47 -22.69
C ARG A 15 -7.59 -32.03 -21.31
N LEU A 16 -6.33 -31.63 -21.12
CA LEU A 16 -5.83 -31.09 -19.86
C LEU A 16 -6.49 -29.75 -19.53
N TRP A 17 -6.70 -28.90 -20.55
CA TRP A 17 -7.44 -27.66 -20.42
C TRP A 17 -8.88 -27.90 -19.97
N ARG A 18 -9.58 -28.84 -20.61
CA ARG A 18 -10.97 -29.21 -20.28
C ARG A 18 -11.12 -29.84 -18.89
N LEU A 19 -10.10 -30.55 -18.41
CA LEU A 19 -10.08 -31.11 -17.05
C LEU A 19 -9.84 -30.03 -15.98
N SER A 20 -9.32 -28.87 -16.34
CA SER A 20 -9.12 -27.73 -15.42
C SER A 20 -10.36 -26.88 -15.21
N GLU A 21 -11.31 -26.87 -16.15
CA GLU A 21 -12.58 -26.14 -16.07
C GLU A 21 -13.38 -26.43 -14.78
N PRO A 22 -13.65 -27.69 -14.39
CA PRO A 22 -14.41 -27.96 -13.16
C PRO A 22 -13.69 -27.52 -11.87
N VAL A 23 -12.36 -27.54 -11.86
CA VAL A 23 -11.54 -27.05 -10.73
C VAL A 23 -11.55 -25.53 -10.68
N ARG A 24 -11.45 -24.88 -11.84
CA ARG A 24 -11.53 -23.44 -12.01
C ARG A 24 -12.90 -22.90 -11.62
N ASP A 25 -13.98 -23.62 -11.93
CA ASP A 25 -15.33 -23.27 -11.54
C ASP A 25 -15.56 -23.43 -10.03
N TRP A 26 -14.97 -24.46 -9.40
CA TRP A 26 -15.02 -24.62 -7.94
C TRP A 26 -14.28 -23.52 -7.18
N ILE A 27 -13.12 -23.11 -7.70
CA ILE A 27 -12.29 -22.06 -7.10
C ILE A 27 -12.95 -20.69 -7.27
N ASN A 28 -13.50 -20.41 -8.46
CA ASN A 28 -14.17 -19.14 -8.76
C ASN A 28 -15.64 -19.10 -8.37
N TYR A 29 -16.20 -20.20 -7.84
CA TYR A 29 -17.58 -20.22 -7.39
C TYR A 29 -17.76 -19.12 -6.33
N PRO A 30 -18.62 -18.12 -6.58
CA PRO A 30 -18.83 -17.05 -5.62
C PRO A 30 -19.70 -17.61 -4.48
N TRP A 31 -19.05 -17.98 -3.38
CA TRP A 31 -19.78 -18.28 -2.15
C TRP A 31 -20.37 -16.96 -1.64
N LYS A 32 -21.69 -16.91 -1.48
CA LYS A 32 -22.40 -15.71 -1.01
C LYS A 32 -22.67 -15.83 0.47
N VAL A 33 -22.15 -14.90 1.27
CA VAL A 33 -22.50 -14.67 2.68
C VAL A 33 -23.06 -13.27 2.69
N GLY A 34 -24.40 -13.19 2.67
CA GLY A 34 -25.11 -11.94 2.43
C GLY A 34 -24.92 -11.43 0.99
N ASN A 35 -24.59 -10.13 0.84
CA ASN A 35 -24.42 -9.44 -0.44
C ASN A 35 -22.97 -9.44 -0.98
N PHE A 36 -22.02 -10.05 -0.27
CA PHE A 36 -20.61 -10.06 -0.66
C PHE A 36 -20.24 -11.40 -1.31
N PRO A 37 -19.95 -11.44 -2.62
CA PRO A 37 -19.41 -12.63 -3.26
C PRO A 37 -17.94 -12.79 -2.83
N PHE A 38 -17.64 -13.79 -2.01
CA PHE A 38 -16.26 -14.16 -1.71
C PHE A 38 -15.94 -15.49 -2.40
N SER A 39 -14.72 -15.57 -2.91
CA SER A 39 -14.18 -16.78 -3.52
C SER A 39 -12.85 -17.12 -2.86
N ILE A 40 -12.49 -18.39 -2.84
CA ILE A 40 -11.19 -18.84 -2.32
C ILE A 40 -10.05 -18.18 -3.13
N ALA A 41 -10.27 -17.91 -4.42
CA ALA A 41 -9.35 -17.15 -5.26
C ALA A 41 -9.14 -15.71 -4.76
N THR A 42 -10.20 -15.00 -4.37
CA THR A 42 -10.08 -13.61 -3.91
C THR A 42 -9.42 -13.51 -2.54
N LEU A 43 -9.66 -14.49 -1.66
CA LEU A 43 -8.98 -14.59 -0.36
C LEU A 43 -7.49 -14.87 -0.51
N THR A 44 -7.12 -15.81 -1.37
CA THR A 44 -5.71 -16.14 -1.64
C THR A 44 -4.97 -14.98 -2.29
N LEU A 45 -5.60 -14.28 -3.25
CA LEU A 45 -5.06 -13.05 -3.82
C LEU A 45 -4.92 -11.94 -2.77
N GLY A 46 -5.93 -11.73 -1.93
CA GLY A 46 -5.87 -10.77 -0.83
C GLY A 46 -4.70 -11.05 0.12
N LEU A 47 -4.51 -12.33 0.50
CA LEU A 47 -3.38 -12.75 1.33
C LEU A 47 -2.04 -12.51 0.63
N ALA A 48 -1.94 -12.81 -0.67
CA ALA A 48 -0.74 -12.54 -1.46
C ALA A 48 -0.41 -11.03 -1.47
N VAL A 49 -1.42 -10.16 -1.58
CA VAL A 49 -1.21 -8.70 -1.48
C VAL A 49 -0.65 -8.29 -0.12
N VAL A 50 -1.15 -8.85 0.98
CA VAL A 50 -0.61 -8.57 2.32
C VAL A 50 0.86 -9.01 2.41
N VAL A 51 1.19 -10.21 1.91
CA VAL A 51 2.57 -10.70 1.88
C VAL A 51 3.47 -9.76 1.07
N ILE A 52 3.02 -9.32 -0.10
CA ILE A 52 3.73 -8.35 -0.94
C ILE A 52 3.92 -7.04 -0.19
N ALA A 53 2.88 -6.52 0.49
CA ALA A 53 2.98 -5.28 1.26
C ALA A 53 4.03 -5.39 2.38
N VAL A 54 4.10 -6.51 3.10
CA VAL A 54 5.13 -6.77 4.11
C VAL A 54 6.54 -6.77 3.49
N ILE A 55 6.70 -7.43 2.34
CA ILE A 55 7.98 -7.49 1.63
C ILE A 55 8.41 -6.08 1.20
N VAL A 56 7.53 -5.35 0.51
CA VAL A 56 7.77 -3.97 0.06
C VAL A 56 8.12 -3.08 1.25
N SER A 57 7.36 -3.18 2.34
CA SER A 57 7.61 -2.40 3.55
C SER A 57 8.99 -2.66 4.16
N ARG A 58 9.42 -3.92 4.20
CA ARG A 58 10.76 -4.30 4.66
C ARG A 58 11.86 -3.76 3.75
N TYR A 59 11.69 -3.88 2.43
CA TYR A 59 12.66 -3.34 1.47
C TYR A 59 12.77 -1.83 1.56
N LEU A 60 11.64 -1.13 1.63
CA LEU A 60 11.63 0.32 1.69
C LEU A 60 12.20 0.83 3.02
N ARG A 61 11.89 0.19 4.16
CA ARG A 61 12.55 0.51 5.44
C ARG A 61 14.06 0.38 5.34
N ARG A 62 14.57 -0.74 4.83
CA ARG A 62 16.02 -0.97 4.68
C ARG A 62 16.66 0.05 3.75
N PHE A 63 15.98 0.42 2.66
CA PHE A 63 16.47 1.42 1.74
C PHE A 63 16.59 2.79 2.40
N ILE A 64 15.54 3.23 3.11
CA ILE A 64 15.51 4.49 3.84
C ILE A 64 16.56 4.48 4.97
N GLU A 65 16.66 3.40 5.73
CA GLU A 65 17.63 3.23 6.81
C GLU A 65 19.07 3.37 6.30
N ARG A 66 19.40 2.74 5.16
CA ARG A 66 20.72 2.88 4.52
C ARG A 66 21.01 4.32 4.07
N ARG A 67 20.01 4.99 3.50
CA ARG A 67 20.14 6.41 3.08
C ARG A 67 20.34 7.34 4.28
N MET A 68 19.64 7.07 5.38
CA MET A 68 19.75 7.83 6.62
C MET A 68 21.08 7.57 7.33
N ALA A 69 21.58 6.34 7.30
CA ALA A 69 22.88 5.98 7.90
C ALA A 69 24.07 6.74 7.27
N THR A 70 23.95 7.19 6.02
CA THR A 70 24.96 8.06 5.38
C THR A 70 24.98 9.48 6.00
N HIS A 71 23.90 9.90 6.65
CA HIS A 71 23.75 11.22 7.25
C HIS A 71 23.94 11.14 8.78
N LYS A 72 25.17 11.35 9.25
CA LYS A 72 25.56 11.28 10.69
C LYS A 72 24.83 12.26 11.64
N HIS A 73 23.99 13.16 11.13
CA HIS A 73 23.35 14.22 11.92
C HIS A 73 21.88 13.95 12.28
N LEU A 74 21.31 12.82 11.87
CA LEU A 74 19.93 12.49 12.24
C LEU A 74 19.85 11.88 13.63
N ASP A 75 18.97 12.44 14.47
CA ASP A 75 18.68 11.87 15.78
C ASP A 75 18.10 10.45 15.62
N PRO A 76 18.61 9.45 16.38
CA PRO A 76 18.09 8.08 16.34
C PRO A 76 16.57 7.98 16.54
N GLY A 77 15.98 8.85 17.36
CA GLY A 77 14.53 8.91 17.59
C GLY A 77 13.74 9.35 16.36
N VAL A 78 14.27 10.31 15.60
CA VAL A 78 13.67 10.79 14.34
C VAL A 78 13.75 9.70 13.27
N GLN A 79 14.93 9.08 13.10
CA GLN A 79 15.11 7.97 12.16
C GLN A 79 14.15 6.82 12.46
N PHE A 80 14.02 6.45 13.73
CA PHE A 80 13.11 5.38 14.16
C PHE A 80 11.64 5.72 13.88
N THR A 81 11.24 6.96 14.14
CA THR A 81 9.88 7.44 13.92
C THR A 81 9.53 7.41 12.43
N ILE A 82 10.41 7.92 11.56
CA ILE A 82 10.18 7.90 10.10
C ILE A 82 10.06 6.46 9.59
N LEU A 83 10.95 5.56 10.02
CA LEU A 83 10.91 4.16 9.61
C LEU A 83 9.61 3.44 10.05
N ARG A 84 9.09 3.77 11.24
CA ARG A 84 7.81 3.24 11.72
C ARG A 84 6.62 3.81 10.95
N LEU A 85 6.60 5.13 10.70
CA LEU A 85 5.55 5.77 9.93
C LEU A 85 5.44 5.20 8.52
N VAL A 86 6.58 5.03 7.83
CA VAL A 86 6.60 4.40 6.51
C VAL A 86 6.08 2.96 6.56
N HIS A 87 6.48 2.19 7.57
CA HIS A 87 6.01 0.82 7.72
C HIS A 87 4.50 0.75 7.90
N TYR A 88 3.95 1.53 8.83
CA TYR A 88 2.51 1.55 9.09
C TYR A 88 1.70 2.09 7.91
N PHE A 89 2.22 3.08 7.19
CA PHE A 89 1.57 3.59 5.99
C PHE A 89 1.43 2.50 4.91
N ILE A 90 2.52 1.78 4.61
CA ILE A 90 2.49 0.69 3.60
C ILE A 90 1.57 -0.44 4.06
N MET A 91 1.62 -0.81 5.34
CA MET A 91 0.76 -1.87 5.88
C MET A 91 -0.72 -1.48 5.83
N ALA A 92 -1.05 -0.23 6.16
CA ALA A 92 -2.43 0.27 6.09
C ALA A 92 -2.97 0.24 4.65
N VAL A 93 -2.20 0.75 3.69
CA VAL A 93 -2.59 0.72 2.27
C VAL A 93 -2.71 -0.72 1.76
N GLY A 94 -1.73 -1.57 2.06
CA GLY A 94 -1.74 -2.98 1.67
C GLY A 94 -2.95 -3.74 2.23
N LEU A 95 -3.33 -3.46 3.47
CA LEU A 95 -4.51 -4.06 4.11
C LEU A 95 -5.81 -3.60 3.44
N VAL A 96 -5.96 -2.30 3.17
CA VAL A 96 -7.15 -1.78 2.48
C VAL A 96 -7.30 -2.40 1.09
N VAL A 97 -6.20 -2.50 0.33
CA VAL A 97 -6.21 -3.13 -1.00
C VAL A 97 -6.53 -4.62 -0.91
N ALA A 98 -5.94 -5.34 0.04
CA ALA A 98 -6.21 -6.76 0.26
C ALA A 98 -7.68 -7.01 0.62
N LEU A 99 -8.27 -6.19 1.51
CA LEU A 99 -9.69 -6.27 1.87
C LEU A 99 -10.60 -5.97 0.69
N ARG A 100 -10.24 -4.99 -0.15
CA ARG A 100 -10.98 -4.67 -1.37
C ARG A 100 -11.02 -5.84 -2.34
N ILE A 101 -9.90 -6.53 -2.53
CA ILE A 101 -9.83 -7.70 -3.40
C ILE A 101 -10.61 -8.87 -2.79
N ALA A 102 -10.44 -9.12 -1.49
CA ALA A 102 -11.00 -10.30 -0.82
C ALA A 102 -12.54 -10.26 -0.72
N VAL A 103 -13.10 -9.14 -0.25
CA VAL A 103 -14.52 -9.02 0.12
C VAL A 103 -15.34 -8.30 -0.96
N GLN A 104 -14.69 -7.59 -1.90
CA GLN A 104 -15.36 -6.77 -2.92
C GLN A 104 -16.39 -5.79 -2.33
N ALA A 105 -16.16 -5.37 -1.07
CA ALA A 105 -17.06 -4.47 -0.37
C ALA A 105 -16.98 -3.04 -0.91
N ASP A 106 -18.02 -2.26 -0.64
CA ASP A 106 -17.98 -0.82 -0.88
C ASP A 106 -17.19 -0.13 0.24
N PHE A 107 -16.03 0.43 -0.11
CA PHE A 107 -15.15 1.14 0.82
C PHE A 107 -15.43 2.64 0.87
N THR A 108 -16.52 3.12 0.26
CA THR A 108 -16.88 4.55 0.24
C THR A 108 -17.00 5.11 1.66
N SER A 109 -17.67 4.42 2.58
CA SER A 109 -17.77 4.87 3.98
C SER A 109 -16.42 4.96 4.68
N LEU A 110 -15.52 4.02 4.39
CA LEU A 110 -14.16 4.03 4.93
C LEU A 110 -13.34 5.19 4.34
N ALA A 111 -13.48 5.47 3.05
CA ALA A 111 -12.86 6.62 2.38
C ALA A 111 -13.34 7.94 2.97
N VAL A 112 -14.64 8.08 3.27
CA VAL A 112 -15.20 9.25 3.96
C VAL A 112 -14.58 9.39 5.35
N ALA A 113 -14.49 8.31 6.13
CA ALA A 113 -13.85 8.33 7.45
C ALA A 113 -12.37 8.74 7.38
N PHE A 114 -11.60 8.17 6.44
CA PHE A 114 -10.21 8.56 6.21
C PHE A 114 -10.07 10.01 5.76
N THR A 115 -11.01 10.52 4.98
CA THR A 115 -11.02 11.93 4.55
C THR A 115 -11.21 12.84 5.77
N ALA A 116 -12.19 12.54 6.62
CA ALA A 116 -12.41 13.29 7.86
C ALA A 116 -11.21 13.23 8.81
N LEU A 117 -10.60 12.05 8.99
CA LEU A 117 -9.39 11.88 9.79
C LEU A 117 -8.20 12.67 9.21
N SER A 118 -8.01 12.64 7.90
CA SER A 118 -6.92 13.36 7.23
C SER A 118 -7.07 14.87 7.40
N ILE A 119 -8.29 15.39 7.28
CA ILE A 119 -8.61 16.79 7.55
C ILE A 119 -8.30 17.13 9.02
N GLY A 120 -8.72 16.28 9.96
CA GLY A 120 -8.44 16.49 11.39
C GLY A 120 -6.95 16.51 11.73
N ILE A 121 -6.15 15.62 11.13
CA ILE A 121 -4.69 15.60 11.26
C ILE A 121 -4.10 16.89 10.66
N GLY A 122 -4.59 17.32 9.49
CA GLY A 122 -4.16 18.57 8.85
C GLY A 122 -4.41 19.80 9.72
N PHE A 123 -5.59 19.90 10.34
CA PHE A 123 -5.89 20.97 11.30
C PHE A 123 -4.99 20.90 12.54
N GLY A 124 -4.69 19.70 13.05
CA GLY A 124 -3.76 19.53 14.17
C GLY A 124 -2.32 19.96 13.86
N LEU A 125 -1.90 19.82 12.61
CA LEU A 125 -0.56 20.21 12.13
C LEU A 125 -0.48 21.67 11.64
N GLN A 126 -1.60 22.39 11.61
CA GLN A 126 -1.69 23.74 11.03
C GLN A 126 -0.69 24.71 11.68
N PHE A 127 -0.52 24.66 13.00
CA PHE A 127 0.43 25.53 13.71
C PHE A 127 1.87 25.30 13.26
N ILE A 128 2.31 24.04 13.20
CA ILE A 128 3.66 23.68 12.76
C ILE A 128 3.90 24.09 11.30
N ALA A 129 2.89 23.89 10.44
CA ALA A 129 2.97 24.31 9.05
C ALA A 129 3.09 25.85 8.93
N GLY A 130 2.38 26.60 9.76
CA GLY A 130 2.48 28.05 9.86
C GLY A 130 3.89 28.52 10.28
N ASP A 131 4.47 27.88 11.29
CA ASP A 131 5.83 28.20 11.76
C ASP A 131 6.88 27.96 10.67
N ILE A 132 6.76 26.84 9.94
CA ILE A 132 7.64 26.51 8.81
C ILE A 132 7.47 27.54 7.67
N ALA A 133 6.23 27.90 7.33
CA ALA A 133 5.94 28.86 6.27
C ALA A 133 6.50 30.25 6.62
N SER A 134 6.33 30.71 7.87
CA SER A 134 6.93 31.95 8.38
C SER A 134 8.44 31.96 8.22
N GLY A 135 9.10 30.85 8.58
CA GLY A 135 10.54 30.69 8.39
C GLY A 135 10.99 30.84 6.93
N PHE A 136 10.25 30.24 5.98
CA PHE A 136 10.52 30.42 4.55
C PHE A 136 10.30 31.86 4.08
N ILE A 137 9.21 32.50 4.50
CA ILE A 137 8.89 33.89 4.12
C ILE A 137 10.02 34.82 4.58
N ILE A 138 10.48 34.69 5.82
CA ILE A 138 11.60 35.50 6.33
C ILE A 138 12.86 35.32 5.49
N LEU A 139 13.15 34.09 5.06
CA LEU A 139 14.34 33.79 4.26
C LEU A 139 14.28 34.43 2.86
N PHE A 140 13.09 34.49 2.26
CA PHE A 140 12.86 35.05 0.93
C PHE A 140 12.70 36.57 0.92
N GLU A 141 11.86 37.11 1.81
CA GLU A 141 11.53 38.53 1.84
C GLU A 141 12.60 39.38 2.56
N ARG A 142 13.48 38.75 3.35
CA ARG A 142 14.48 39.42 4.21
C ARG A 142 13.94 40.71 4.88
N PRO A 143 12.78 40.66 5.57
CA PRO A 143 12.16 41.85 6.15
C PRO A 143 12.96 42.44 7.32
N VAL A 144 13.93 41.69 7.86
CA VAL A 144 14.79 42.10 8.97
C VAL A 144 16.25 41.86 8.58
N ARG A 145 17.10 42.88 8.65
CA ARG A 145 18.55 42.71 8.44
C ARG A 145 19.20 42.25 9.74
N VAL A 146 20.27 41.48 9.64
CA VAL A 146 21.07 41.07 10.80
C VAL A 146 21.65 42.34 11.45
N GLY A 147 21.06 42.77 12.57
CA GLY A 147 21.45 43.99 13.29
C GLY A 147 20.32 44.96 13.67
N ASP A 148 19.08 44.76 13.20
CA ASP A 148 17.97 45.65 13.58
C ASP A 148 17.45 45.35 14.99
N PHE A 149 17.32 46.40 15.81
CA PHE A 149 16.69 46.32 17.13
C PHE A 149 15.19 46.20 16.98
N VAL A 150 14.65 45.03 17.30
CA VAL A 150 13.22 44.79 17.43
C VAL A 150 12.82 45.25 18.83
N THR A 151 12.04 46.33 18.91
CA THR A 151 11.43 46.80 20.18
C THR A 151 10.08 46.14 20.36
#